data_AF-A0A7X7WT31-F1
#
_entry.id   AF-A0A7X7WT31-F1
#
_cell.length_a   1.000
_cell.length_b   1.000
_cell.length_c   1.000
_cell.angle_alpha   90.00
_cell.angle_beta   90.00
_cell.angle_gamma   90.00
#
_symmetry.space_group_name_H-M   'P 1'
#
loop_
_entity.id
_entity.type
_entity.pdbx_description
1 polymer ?
#
loop_
_entity_poly.entity_id
_entity_poly.type
_entity_poly.pdbx_seq_one_letter_code
_entity_poly.pdbx_strand_id
1 'polypeptide(L)'
;MKKEHKTETAPEGQALTPEMEPKREKQFYPDYLAEIIFCALVGFELLLIVAMAWPPPLGRVIDFTRQFQPRSEWYFLWLFEVLLYFPGRSAFIGAVVFPVVYFLLLMMIPFIDRGRNGRFKAKIVAWTLLGLFIFFTALRVIRDTWPNLFS
;
A
#
# COMPACT_ATOMS: atom_id res chain seq x y z
N MET A 1 30.47 74.51 -7.57
CA MET A 1 29.97 73.45 -6.66
C MET A 1 28.80 72.76 -7.34
N LYS A 2 29.05 71.63 -8.00
CA LYS A 2 28.04 70.82 -8.72
C LYS A 2 27.89 69.52 -7.92
N LYS A 3 26.79 69.34 -7.20
CA LYS A 3 26.46 68.06 -6.57
C LYS A 3 25.35 67.43 -7.40
N GLU A 4 25.72 66.36 -8.10
CA GLU A 4 24.82 65.57 -8.93
C GLU A 4 23.82 64.84 -8.03
N HIS A 5 22.55 64.90 -8.42
CA HIS A 5 21.48 64.09 -7.86
C HIS A 5 21.80 62.63 -8.18
N LYS A 6 22.32 61.91 -7.18
CA LYS A 6 22.46 60.46 -7.25
C LYS A 6 21.06 59.87 -7.12
N THR A 7 20.52 59.44 -8.24
CA THR A 7 19.38 58.53 -8.34
C THR A 7 19.71 57.31 -7.47
N GLU A 8 19.11 57.24 -6.29
CA GLU A 8 19.22 56.10 -5.41
C GLU A 8 18.30 55.02 -5.97
N THR A 9 18.92 54.13 -6.74
CA THR A 9 18.34 52.94 -7.31
C THR A 9 17.67 52.14 -6.20
N ALA A 10 16.35 51.96 -6.31
CA ALA A 10 15.60 51.02 -5.50
C ALA A 10 16.27 49.64 -5.59
N PRO A 11 16.49 48.92 -4.48
CA PRO A 11 16.87 47.51 -4.57
C PRO A 11 15.66 46.71 -5.06
N GLU A 12 15.52 46.60 -6.38
CA GLU A 12 14.82 45.50 -7.05
C GLU A 12 15.50 44.20 -6.63
N GLY A 13 14.95 43.51 -5.63
CA GLY A 13 15.57 42.28 -5.14
C GLY A 13 14.92 41.60 -3.93
N GLN A 14 13.89 42.16 -3.31
CA GLN A 14 13.08 41.42 -2.35
C GLN A 14 11.83 40.86 -3.02
N ALA A 15 12.03 39.93 -3.95
CA ALA A 15 10.99 38.98 -4.29
C ALA A 15 10.73 38.11 -3.06
N LEU A 16 9.60 38.38 -2.41
CA LEU A 16 8.95 37.66 -1.33
C LEU A 16 9.40 36.18 -1.30
N THR A 17 10.24 35.82 -0.34
CA THR A 17 10.35 34.42 0.07
C THR A 17 8.94 34.00 0.43
N PRO A 18 8.38 32.91 -0.12
CA PRO A 18 7.11 32.41 0.37
C PRO A 18 7.33 32.13 1.85
N GLU A 19 6.72 32.94 2.72
CA GLU A 19 6.62 32.64 4.14
C GLU A 19 6.14 31.20 4.21
N MET A 20 7.04 30.29 4.57
CA MET A 20 6.67 28.94 4.89
C MET A 20 5.83 29.09 6.15
N GLU A 21 4.52 29.11 5.97
CA GLU A 21 3.54 29.13 7.05
C GLU A 21 4.06 28.18 8.14
N PRO A 22 4.24 28.63 9.39
CA PRO A 22 4.77 27.78 10.43
C PRO A 22 3.84 26.58 10.53
N LYS A 23 4.34 25.41 10.15
CA LYS A 23 3.60 24.15 10.21
C LYS A 23 3.14 23.97 11.64
N ARG A 24 1.87 24.26 11.90
CA ARG A 24 1.30 24.25 13.25
C ARG A 24 1.35 22.81 13.73
N GLU A 25 2.34 22.50 14.57
CA GLU A 25 2.45 21.20 15.21
C GLU A 25 1.25 21.05 16.14
N LYS A 26 0.29 20.21 15.73
CA LYS A 26 -0.89 19.89 16.54
C LYS A 26 -0.44 19.15 17.81
N GLN A 27 -1.00 19.50 18.95
CA GLN A 27 -0.71 18.83 20.21
C GLN A 27 -1.37 17.44 20.24
N PHE A 28 -0.68 16.43 20.77
CA PHE A 28 -1.22 15.07 20.85
C PHE A 28 -2.58 15.01 21.59
N TYR A 29 -2.66 15.72 22.72
CA TYR A 29 -3.89 15.90 23.48
C TYR A 29 -4.18 17.40 23.62
N PRO A 30 -5.42 17.86 23.41
CA PRO A 30 -6.63 17.08 23.11
C PRO A 30 -6.90 16.86 21.61
N ASP A 31 -6.26 17.64 20.74
CA ASP A 31 -6.68 17.78 19.34
C ASP A 31 -6.47 16.50 18.51
N TYR A 32 -5.26 15.95 18.49
CA TYR A 32 -4.96 14.74 17.72
C TYR A 32 -5.69 13.51 18.27
N LEU A 33 -5.81 13.38 19.59
CA LEU A 33 -6.52 12.26 20.20
C LEU A 33 -7.99 12.26 19.80
N ALA A 34 -8.65 13.43 19.81
CA ALA A 34 -10.03 13.55 19.36
C ALA A 34 -10.19 13.15 17.88
N GLU A 35 -9.25 13.56 17.02
CA GLU A 35 -9.23 13.18 15.61
C GLU A 35 -9.05 11.66 15.41
N ILE A 36 -8.16 11.02 16.17
CA ILE A 36 -7.95 9.56 16.13
C ILE A 36 -9.21 8.82 16.56
N ILE A 37 -9.83 9.23 17.67
CA ILE A 37 -11.07 8.61 18.18
C ILE A 37 -12.20 8.78 17.16
N PHE A 38 -12.36 9.98 16.61
CA PHE A 38 -13.35 10.24 15.57
C PHE A 38 -13.14 9.36 14.34
N CYS A 39 -11.93 9.28 13.80
CA CYS A 39 -11.59 8.41 12.68
C CYS A 39 -11.84 6.92 13.00
N ALA A 40 -11.53 6.48 14.23
CA ALA A 40 -11.78 5.11 14.66
C ALA A 40 -13.28 4.80 14.75
N LEU A 41 -14.08 5.72 15.29
CA LEU A 41 -15.53 5.58 15.37
C LEU A 41 -16.17 5.54 13.97
N VAL A 42 -15.78 6.44 13.08
CA VAL A 42 -16.25 6.44 11.68
C VAL A 42 -15.87 5.14 10.97
N GLY A 43 -14.63 4.68 11.13
CA GLY A 43 -14.18 3.41 10.55
C GLY A 43 -14.96 2.21 11.08
N PHE A 44 -15.25 2.20 12.38
CA PHE A 44 -16.06 1.17 13.01
C PHE A 44 -17.52 1.19 12.53
N GLU A 45 -18.13 2.36 12.45
CA GLU A 45 -19.49 2.54 11.95
C GLU A 45 -19.61 2.07 10.49
N LEU A 46 -18.66 2.46 9.63
CA LEU A 46 -18.62 1.99 8.24
C LEU A 46 -18.51 0.46 8.17
N LEU A 47 -17.67 -0.14 9.03
CA LEU A 47 -17.55 -1.60 9.09
C LEU A 47 -18.89 -2.26 9.49
N LEU A 48 -19.62 -1.71 10.46
CA LEU A 48 -20.93 -2.22 10.86
C LEU A 48 -21.96 -2.11 9.73
N ILE A 49 -22.01 -0.97 9.05
CA ILE A 49 -22.88 -0.76 7.89
C ILE A 49 -22.61 -1.82 6.81
N VAL A 50 -21.33 -2.05 6.48
CA VAL A 50 -20.93 -3.06 5.49
C VAL A 50 -21.33 -4.47 5.95
N ALA A 51 -21.09 -4.81 7.22
CA ALA A 51 -21.41 -6.12 7.78
C ALA A 51 -22.91 -6.41 7.79
N MET A 52 -23.75 -5.40 8.01
CA MET A 52 -25.21 -5.54 7.98
C MET A 52 -25.77 -5.55 6.55
N ALA A 53 -25.21 -4.73 5.65
CA ALA A 53 -25.64 -4.65 4.26
C ALA A 53 -25.28 -5.92 3.45
N TRP A 54 -24.12 -6.51 3.74
CA TRP A 54 -23.67 -7.78 3.15
C TRP A 54 -23.25 -8.76 4.26
N PRO A 55 -24.23 -9.46 4.88
CA PRO A 55 -23.91 -10.45 5.89
C PRO A 55 -23.05 -11.56 5.28
N PRO A 56 -21.92 -11.92 5.92
CA PRO A 56 -21.05 -12.97 5.39
C PRO A 56 -21.80 -14.30 5.39
N PRO A 57 -21.66 -15.12 4.32
CA PRO A 57 -22.27 -16.43 4.30
C PRO A 57 -21.72 -17.28 5.45
N LEU A 58 -22.61 -17.93 6.21
CA LEU A 58 -22.21 -18.93 7.18
C LEU A 58 -21.42 -20.01 6.45
N GLY A 59 -20.21 -20.30 6.95
CA GLY A 59 -19.29 -21.24 6.31
C GLY A 59 -19.91 -22.62 6.10
N ARG A 60 -19.31 -23.40 5.19
CA ARG A 60 -19.76 -24.77 4.92
C ARG A 60 -19.66 -25.63 6.19
N VAL A 61 -20.69 -26.42 6.49
CA VAL A 61 -20.61 -27.50 7.48
C VAL A 61 -19.51 -28.48 7.07
N ILE A 62 -18.59 -28.80 7.98
CA ILE A 62 -17.46 -29.68 7.68
C ILE A 62 -17.98 -31.10 7.39
N ASP A 63 -17.86 -31.52 6.13
CA ASP A 63 -18.15 -32.87 5.65
C ASP A 63 -16.85 -33.48 5.11
N PHE A 64 -16.39 -34.57 5.74
CA PHE A 64 -15.16 -35.28 5.40
C PHE A 64 -15.30 -36.24 4.21
N THR A 65 -16.52 -36.50 3.73
CA THR A 65 -16.79 -37.41 2.60
C THR A 65 -16.72 -36.71 1.25
N ARG A 66 -16.76 -35.38 1.21
CA ARG A 66 -16.73 -34.57 -0.02
C ARG A 66 -15.37 -33.92 -0.22
N GLN A 67 -14.88 -33.98 -1.46
CA GLN A 67 -13.69 -33.22 -1.85
C GLN A 67 -13.94 -31.72 -1.66
N PHE A 68 -13.01 -31.07 -0.99
CA PHE A 68 -13.07 -29.65 -0.66
C PHE A 68 -11.89 -28.93 -1.30
N GLN A 69 -12.19 -27.93 -2.12
CA GLN A 69 -11.17 -27.02 -2.63
C GLN A 69 -11.18 -25.77 -1.73
N PRO A 70 -10.18 -25.59 -0.85
CA PRO A 70 -10.10 -24.42 -0.02
C PRO A 70 -9.97 -23.18 -0.91
N ARG A 71 -10.98 -22.30 -0.86
CA ARG A 71 -10.86 -20.97 -1.44
C ARG A 71 -10.14 -20.09 -0.43
N SER A 72 -9.08 -19.46 -0.89
CA SER A 72 -8.26 -18.59 -0.06
C SER A 72 -8.83 -17.18 -0.08
N GLU A 73 -8.57 -16.45 1.00
CA GLU A 73 -8.96 -15.05 1.09
C GLU A 73 -8.18 -14.18 0.09
N TRP A 74 -8.74 -13.02 -0.25
CA TRP A 74 -8.23 -12.11 -1.28
C TRP A 74 -6.75 -11.73 -1.11
N TYR A 75 -6.28 -11.60 0.14
CA TYR A 75 -4.90 -11.24 0.47
C TYR A 75 -3.88 -12.38 0.24
N PHE A 76 -4.34 -13.62 0.03
CA PHE A 76 -3.50 -14.76 -0.32
C PHE A 76 -3.58 -15.17 -1.78
N LEU A 77 -4.47 -14.56 -2.59
CA LEU A 77 -4.70 -14.98 -3.96
C LEU A 77 -3.42 -14.95 -4.82
N TRP A 78 -2.58 -13.91 -4.68
CA TRP A 78 -1.28 -13.84 -5.35
C TRP A 78 -0.35 -15.01 -5.01
N LEU A 79 -0.38 -15.48 -3.76
CA LEU A 79 0.47 -16.58 -3.31
C LEU A 79 -0.02 -17.91 -3.86
N PHE A 80 -1.34 -18.15 -3.84
CA PHE A 80 -1.92 -19.36 -4.45
C PHE A 80 -1.65 -19.43 -5.94
N GLU A 81 -1.69 -18.29 -6.63
CA GLU A 81 -1.33 -18.19 -8.04
C GLU A 81 0.13 -18.58 -8.27
N VAL A 82 1.06 -18.03 -7.46
CA VAL A 82 2.48 -18.41 -7.53
C VAL A 82 2.67 -19.90 -7.23
N LEU A 83 1.94 -20.45 -6.26
CA LEU A 83 2.05 -21.84 -5.86
C LEU A 83 1.65 -22.83 -6.98
N LEU A 84 0.76 -22.43 -7.89
CA LEU A 84 0.40 -23.25 -9.06
C LEU A 84 1.61 -23.51 -9.98
N TYR A 85 2.62 -22.63 -9.99
CA TYR A 85 3.83 -22.82 -10.78
C TYR A 85 4.87 -23.75 -10.12
N PHE A 86 4.66 -24.16 -8.86
CA PHE A 86 5.60 -25.01 -8.09
C PHE A 86 4.97 -26.34 -7.66
N PRO A 87 4.80 -27.32 -8.58
CA PRO A 87 4.19 -28.60 -8.24
C PRO A 87 5.13 -29.54 -7.47
N GLY A 88 4.56 -30.32 -6.54
CA GLY A 88 5.25 -31.40 -5.86
C GLY A 88 6.32 -30.92 -4.86
N ARG A 89 7.55 -31.41 -5.00
CA ARG A 89 8.64 -31.16 -4.03
C ARG A 89 9.13 -29.70 -4.02
N SER A 90 8.86 -28.93 -5.08
CA SER A 90 9.18 -27.49 -5.15
C SER A 90 8.12 -26.60 -4.51
N ALA A 91 6.97 -27.13 -4.07
CA ALA A 91 5.90 -26.36 -3.44
C ALA A 91 6.37 -25.56 -2.22
N PHE A 92 7.36 -26.07 -1.48
CA PHE A 92 7.99 -25.35 -0.37
C PHE A 92 8.62 -24.01 -0.80
N ILE A 93 9.19 -23.96 -2.00
CA ILE A 93 9.80 -22.74 -2.56
C ILE A 93 8.71 -21.69 -2.82
N GLY A 94 7.62 -22.08 -3.47
CA GLY A 94 6.49 -21.20 -3.73
C GLY A 94 5.76 -20.77 -2.45
N ALA A 95 5.55 -21.68 -1.50
CA ALA A 95 4.76 -21.44 -0.31
C ALA A 95 5.51 -20.67 0.80
N VAL A 96 6.83 -20.86 0.92
CA VAL A 96 7.62 -20.30 2.03
C VAL A 96 8.68 -19.33 1.54
N VAL A 97 9.54 -19.77 0.61
CA VAL A 97 10.68 -18.97 0.18
C VAL A 97 10.21 -17.70 -0.53
N PHE A 98 9.23 -17.80 -1.42
CA PHE A 98 8.76 -16.66 -2.20
C PHE A 98 8.10 -15.55 -1.33
N PRO A 99 7.16 -15.86 -0.41
CA PRO A 99 6.65 -14.85 0.53
C PRO A 99 7.73 -14.24 1.39
N VAL A 100 8.64 -15.06 1.94
CA VAL A 100 9.71 -14.56 2.81
C VAL A 100 10.59 -13.58 2.05
N VAL A 101 11.00 -13.92 0.82
CA VAL A 101 11.80 -13.00 -0.02
C VAL A 101 11.02 -11.72 -0.32
N TYR A 102 9.73 -11.82 -0.66
CA TYR A 102 8.89 -10.65 -0.92
C TYR A 102 8.83 -9.70 0.29
N PHE A 103 8.58 -10.22 1.49
CA PHE A 103 8.56 -9.42 2.71
C PHE A 103 9.94 -8.89 3.11
N LEU A 104 11.01 -9.66 2.90
CA LEU A 104 12.38 -9.18 3.13
C LEU A 104 12.74 -8.03 2.20
N LEU A 105 12.31 -8.06 0.94
CA LEU A 105 12.51 -6.96 0.00
C LEU A 105 11.75 -5.70 0.43
N LEU A 106 10.52 -5.84 0.94
CA LEU A 106 9.77 -4.72 1.53
C LEU A 106 10.49 -4.17 2.77
N MET A 107 11.00 -5.03 3.64
CA MET A 107 11.76 -4.63 4.82
C MET A 107 13.11 -3.96 4.47
N MET A 108 13.66 -4.25 3.28
CA MET A 108 14.87 -3.61 2.75
C MET A 108 14.64 -2.23 2.13
N ILE A 109 13.39 -1.79 1.92
CA ILE A 109 13.07 -0.44 1.41
C ILE A 109 13.82 0.69 2.12
N PRO A 110 13.84 0.81 3.48
CA PRO A 110 14.56 1.88 4.17
C PRO A 110 16.07 1.88 3.93
N PHE A 111 16.67 0.73 3.59
CA PHE A 111 18.08 0.63 3.24
C PHE A 111 18.35 1.08 1.80
N ILE A 112 17.38 0.89 0.91
CA ILE A 112 17.40 1.33 -0.49
C ILE A 112 17.14 2.85 -0.60
N ASP A 113 16.38 3.43 0.34
CA ASP A 113 16.06 4.86 0.40
C ASP A 113 17.26 5.77 0.79
N ARG A 114 18.50 5.25 0.75
CA ARG A 114 19.70 6.00 1.13
C ARG A 114 20.31 6.76 -0.06
N GLY A 115 20.78 7.98 0.20
CA GLY A 115 21.51 8.82 -0.76
C GLY A 115 20.64 9.69 -1.67
N ARG A 116 21.27 10.45 -2.57
CA ARG A 116 20.62 11.50 -3.39
C ARG A 116 19.47 10.99 -4.29
N ASN A 117 19.59 9.76 -4.79
CA ASN A 117 18.57 9.11 -5.62
C ASN A 117 17.88 7.92 -4.91
N GLY A 118 18.14 7.73 -3.61
CA GLY A 118 17.60 6.60 -2.83
C GLY A 118 16.09 6.55 -2.87
N ARG A 119 15.44 7.71 -2.67
CA ARG A 119 13.98 7.82 -2.65
C ARG A 119 13.29 7.49 -3.96
N PHE A 120 13.95 7.76 -5.09
CA PHE A 120 13.41 7.37 -6.39
C PHE A 120 13.52 5.85 -6.58
N LYS A 121 14.67 5.25 -6.23
CA LYS A 121 14.86 3.80 -6.28
C LYS A 121 13.90 3.06 -5.35
N ALA A 122 13.75 3.51 -4.11
CA ALA A 122 12.83 2.94 -3.13
C ALA A 122 11.38 2.98 -3.62
N LYS A 123 10.95 4.10 -4.24
CA LYS A 123 9.63 4.19 -4.88
C LYS A 123 9.47 3.18 -6.01
N ILE A 124 10.43 3.09 -6.93
CA ILE A 124 10.38 2.11 -8.01
C ILE A 124 10.25 0.69 -7.44
N VAL A 125 11.10 0.32 -6.47
CA VAL A 125 11.04 -1.00 -5.84
C VAL A 125 9.68 -1.24 -5.19
N ALA A 126 9.17 -0.30 -4.39
CA ALA A 126 7.86 -0.42 -3.75
C ALA A 126 6.73 -0.58 -4.78
N TRP A 127 6.73 0.22 -5.85
CA TRP A 127 5.73 0.13 -6.92
C TRP A 127 5.85 -1.18 -7.71
N THR A 128 7.05 -1.69 -7.95
CA THR A 128 7.23 -2.99 -8.62
C THR A 128 6.70 -4.14 -7.76
N LEU A 129 6.97 -4.13 -6.45
CA LEU A 129 6.46 -5.15 -5.52
C LEU A 129 4.93 -5.09 -5.40
N LEU A 130 4.37 -3.88 -5.33
CA LEU A 130 2.91 -3.68 -5.33
C LEU A 130 2.30 -4.13 -6.66
N GLY A 131 2.92 -3.77 -7.77
CA GLY A 131 2.48 -4.16 -9.12
C GLY A 131 2.47 -5.68 -9.29
N LEU A 132 3.51 -6.38 -8.81
CA LEU A 132 3.59 -7.83 -8.83
C LEU A 132 2.47 -8.47 -7.99
N PHE A 133 2.23 -7.95 -6.78
CA PHE A 133 1.14 -8.42 -5.92
C PHE A 133 -0.22 -8.26 -6.58
N ILE A 134 -0.50 -7.09 -7.15
CA ILE A 134 -1.77 -6.80 -7.84
C ILE A 134 -1.89 -7.67 -9.10
N PHE A 135 -0.82 -7.80 -9.87
CA PHE A 135 -0.81 -8.60 -11.10
C PHE A 135 -1.17 -10.05 -10.82
N PHE A 136 -0.50 -10.71 -9.86
CA PHE A 136 -0.82 -12.09 -9.51
C PHE A 136 -2.22 -12.24 -8.90
N THR A 137 -2.65 -11.29 -8.08
CA THR A 137 -4.03 -11.28 -7.55
C THR A 137 -5.06 -11.16 -8.68
N ALA A 138 -4.85 -10.25 -9.62
CA ALA A 138 -5.72 -10.07 -10.77
C ALA A 138 -5.76 -11.31 -11.67
N LEU A 139 -4.59 -11.91 -11.95
CA LEU A 139 -4.52 -13.17 -12.70
C LEU A 139 -5.32 -14.28 -12.02
N ARG A 140 -5.19 -14.43 -10.70
CA ARG A 140 -5.93 -15.42 -9.93
C ARG A 140 -7.44 -15.22 -10.05
N VAL A 141 -7.89 -13.98 -9.87
CA VAL A 141 -9.31 -13.59 -9.97
C VAL A 141 -9.84 -13.82 -11.38
N ILE A 142 -9.10 -13.44 -12.41
CA ILE A 142 -9.49 -13.64 -13.82
C ILE A 142 -9.63 -15.12 -14.13
N ARG A 143 -8.67 -15.96 -13.69
CA ARG A 143 -8.73 -17.41 -13.89
C ARG A 143 -9.93 -18.06 -13.18
N ASP A 144 -10.26 -17.59 -11.98
CA ASP A 144 -11.44 -18.08 -11.25
C ASP A 144 -12.76 -17.62 -11.89
N THR A 145 -12.80 -16.39 -12.41
CA THR A 145 -14.04 -15.78 -12.93
C THR A 145 -14.34 -16.25 -14.35
N TRP A 146 -13.32 -16.46 -15.18
CA TRP A 146 -13.46 -16.80 -16.60
C TRP A 146 -12.69 -18.08 -16.97
N PRO A 147 -13.15 -19.25 -16.49
CA PRO A 147 -12.45 -20.52 -16.73
C PRO A 147 -12.37 -20.88 -18.23
N ASN A 148 -13.35 -20.44 -19.01
CA ASN A 148 -13.47 -20.75 -20.44
C ASN A 148 -12.41 -20.05 -21.31
N LEU A 149 -11.69 -19.04 -20.78
CA LEU A 149 -10.67 -18.31 -21.53
C LEU A 149 -9.32 -19.06 -21.59
N PHE A 150 -9.14 -20.06 -20.74
CA PHE A 150 -7.89 -20.78 -20.54
C PHE A 150 -8.04 -22.30 -20.69
N SER A 151 -9.15 -22.76 -21.28
CA SER A 151 -9.42 -24.18 -21.60
C SER A 151 -8.74 -24.63 -22.89
#